data_AF-A0A2Z3H2F6-F1
#
_entry.id   AF-A0A2Z3H2F6-F1
#
_cell.length_a   1.000
_cell.length_b   1.000
_cell.length_c   1.000
_cell.angle_alpha   90.00
_cell.angle_beta   90.00
_cell.angle_gamma   90.00
#
_symmetry.space_group_name_H-M   'P 1'
#
loop_
_entity.id
_entity.type
_entity.pdbx_description
1 polymer ?
#
loop_
_entity_poly.entity_id
_entity_poly.type
_entity_poly.pdbx_seq_one_letter_code
_entity_poly.pdbx_strand_id
1 'polypeptide(L)'
;MVQHDYNGAGRWSRAAILARYGELARRLRIEAPADLRPLEVTAAGERWIYPVMMRVIEGIERGDAACVELGIAFIEEDSPFPFGRVLKSNTARALRRAALTPEQQERIRRRVVAMLVAGNTPREYREYAKLVRRIGVGNWWAQAEGRLNLTSPYVRRYYNYFKQHVLGNEPSAAAPNPAT
;
A
#
# COMPACT_ATOMS: atom_id res chain seq x y z
N MET A 1 -24.95 19.65 -18.12
CA MET A 1 -24.39 19.26 -16.82
C MET A 1 -22.99 18.73 -17.07
N VAL A 2 -21.95 19.39 -16.56
CA VAL A 2 -20.56 18.94 -16.71
C VAL A 2 -20.24 17.95 -15.59
N GLN A 3 -19.53 16.87 -15.91
CA GLN A 3 -19.15 15.83 -14.96
C GLN A 3 -17.63 15.74 -14.80
N HIS A 4 -17.17 15.79 -13.56
CA HIS A 4 -15.77 15.58 -13.17
C HIS A 4 -15.66 14.26 -12.43
N ASP A 5 -15.10 13.23 -13.08
CA ASP A 5 -14.82 11.93 -12.45
C ASP A 5 -13.34 11.82 -12.12
N TYR A 6 -13.03 11.68 -10.83
CA TYR A 6 -11.67 11.57 -10.32
C TYR A 6 -11.23 10.12 -10.08
N ASN A 7 -12.01 9.13 -10.49
CA ASN A 7 -11.55 7.75 -10.50
C ASN A 7 -10.47 7.53 -11.56
N GLY A 8 -9.66 6.49 -11.38
CA GLY A 8 -8.67 6.08 -12.37
C GLY A 8 -9.33 5.44 -13.59
N ALA A 9 -8.49 4.95 -14.50
CA ALA A 9 -8.93 4.17 -15.66
C ALA A 9 -8.61 2.68 -15.49
N GLY A 10 -9.14 1.85 -16.39
CA GLY A 10 -8.86 0.41 -16.44
C GLY A 10 -9.15 -0.29 -15.12
N ARG A 11 -8.16 -1.01 -14.58
CA ARG A 11 -8.27 -1.77 -13.30
C ARG A 11 -8.53 -0.90 -12.06
N TRP A 12 -8.34 0.41 -12.18
CA TRP A 12 -8.58 1.41 -11.12
C TRP A 12 -9.76 2.34 -11.44
N SER A 13 -10.56 2.00 -12.45
CA SER A 13 -11.88 2.61 -12.64
C SER A 13 -12.82 2.27 -11.49
N ARG A 14 -13.84 3.11 -11.26
CA ARG A 14 -14.90 2.88 -10.27
C ARG A 14 -15.47 1.46 -10.41
N ALA A 15 -15.88 1.09 -11.62
CA ALA A 15 -16.50 -0.22 -11.89
C ALA A 15 -15.55 -1.37 -11.55
N ALA A 16 -14.28 -1.29 -12.00
CA ALA A 16 -13.30 -2.34 -11.73
C ALA A 16 -12.97 -2.48 -10.24
N ILE A 17 -12.86 -1.37 -9.50
CA ILE A 17 -12.62 -1.41 -8.05
C ILE A 17 -13.81 -2.06 -7.33
N LEU A 18 -15.03 -1.67 -7.64
CA LEU A 18 -16.23 -2.23 -7.01
C LEU A 18 -16.41 -3.72 -7.33
N ALA A 19 -16.14 -4.14 -8.57
CA ALA A 19 -16.19 -5.54 -8.97
C ALA A 19 -15.17 -6.38 -8.19
N ARG A 20 -13.91 -5.93 -8.11
CA ARG A 20 -12.85 -6.60 -7.35
C ARG A 20 -13.18 -6.64 -5.86
N TYR A 21 -13.73 -5.55 -5.30
CA TYR A 21 -14.18 -5.55 -3.91
C TYR A 21 -15.25 -6.62 -3.67
N GLY A 22 -16.28 -6.68 -4.52
CA GLY A 22 -17.36 -7.68 -4.38
C GLY A 22 -16.87 -9.13 -4.52
N GLU A 23 -15.89 -9.38 -5.39
CA GLU A 23 -15.23 -10.69 -5.47
C GLU A 23 -14.45 -11.02 -4.20
N LEU A 24 -13.63 -10.08 -3.72
CA LEU A 24 -12.84 -10.24 -2.49
C LEU A 24 -13.75 -10.45 -1.27
N ALA A 25 -14.80 -9.67 -1.12
CA ALA A 25 -15.75 -9.78 -0.01
C ALA A 25 -16.43 -11.15 0.02
N ARG A 26 -16.86 -11.67 -1.15
CA ARG A 26 -17.41 -13.03 -1.26
C ARG A 26 -16.38 -14.09 -0.89
N ARG A 27 -15.17 -14.00 -1.46
CA ARG A 27 -14.09 -14.97 -1.22
C ARG A 27 -13.65 -15.02 0.24
N LEU A 28 -13.59 -13.86 0.89
CA LEU A 28 -13.19 -13.71 2.29
C LEU A 28 -14.36 -13.86 3.27
N ARG A 29 -15.58 -14.13 2.77
CA ARG A 29 -16.81 -14.30 3.57
C ARG A 29 -17.07 -13.12 4.51
N ILE A 30 -16.92 -11.90 4.00
CA ILE A 30 -17.24 -10.68 4.77
C ILE A 30 -18.76 -10.58 4.94
N GLU A 31 -19.24 -10.71 6.18
CA GLU A 31 -20.67 -10.73 6.51
C GLU A 31 -21.36 -9.38 6.27
N ALA A 32 -20.65 -8.28 6.54
CA ALA A 32 -21.13 -6.92 6.35
C ALA A 32 -20.17 -6.14 5.43
N PRO A 33 -20.31 -6.27 4.10
CA PRO A 33 -19.48 -5.52 3.16
C PRO A 33 -19.62 -4.01 3.35
N ALA A 34 -18.49 -3.30 3.33
CA ALA A 34 -18.44 -1.85 3.35
C ALA A 34 -19.13 -1.24 2.12
N ASP A 35 -19.83 -0.13 2.35
CA ASP A 35 -20.35 0.70 1.27
C ASP A 35 -19.21 1.52 0.63
N LEU A 36 -18.82 1.11 -0.58
CA LEU A 36 -17.78 1.78 -1.36
C LEU A 36 -18.33 2.78 -2.38
N ARG A 37 -19.60 3.19 -2.27
CA ARG A 37 -20.15 4.24 -3.13
C ARG A 37 -19.29 5.52 -3.03
N PRO A 38 -18.82 6.06 -4.16
CA PRO A 38 -18.02 7.28 -4.14
C PRO A 38 -18.84 8.44 -3.57
N LEU A 39 -18.15 9.39 -2.95
CA LEU A 39 -18.78 10.67 -2.62
C LEU A 39 -19.07 11.40 -3.93
N GLU A 40 -20.32 11.84 -4.07
CA GLU A 40 -20.77 12.63 -5.21
C GLU A 40 -21.32 13.96 -4.69
N VAL A 41 -20.85 15.06 -5.28
CA VAL A 41 -21.28 16.41 -4.93
C VAL A 41 -21.81 17.07 -6.19
N THR A 42 -22.94 17.77 -6.07
CA THR A 42 -23.53 18.57 -7.14
C THR A 42 -23.67 20.00 -6.68
N ALA A 43 -23.13 20.95 -7.45
CA ALA A 43 -23.20 22.38 -7.17
C ALA A 43 -23.07 23.16 -8.48
N ALA A 44 -23.80 24.27 -8.60
CA ALA A 44 -23.75 25.17 -9.77
C ALA A 44 -23.91 24.48 -11.15
N GLY A 45 -24.65 23.39 -11.24
CA GLY A 45 -24.87 22.65 -12.51
C GLY A 45 -23.73 21.70 -12.90
N GLU A 46 -22.77 21.50 -12.02
CA GLU A 46 -21.65 20.56 -12.16
C GLU A 46 -21.78 19.41 -11.15
N ARG A 47 -21.21 18.25 -11.49
CA ARG A 47 -21.16 17.05 -10.64
C ARG A 47 -19.72 16.56 -10.51
N TRP A 48 -19.25 16.40 -9.27
CA TRP A 48 -17.94 15.83 -8.94
C TRP A 48 -18.10 14.45 -8.32
N ILE A 49 -17.40 13.47 -8.87
CA ILE A 49 -17.36 12.10 -8.39
C ILE A 49 -15.96 11.85 -7.83
N TYR A 50 -15.87 11.74 -6.51
CA TYR A 50 -14.59 11.53 -5.83
C TYR A 50 -14.10 10.08 -5.97
N PRO A 51 -12.78 9.83 -5.83
CA PRO A 51 -12.22 8.50 -6.04
C PRO A 51 -12.77 7.49 -5.03
N VAL A 52 -13.21 6.32 -5.52
CA VAL A 52 -13.65 5.19 -4.66
C VAL A 52 -12.55 4.76 -3.69
N MET A 53 -11.28 4.98 -4.05
CA MET A 53 -10.15 4.70 -3.17
C MET A 53 -10.21 5.43 -1.83
N MET A 54 -10.91 6.56 -1.70
CA MET A 54 -11.14 7.21 -0.40
C MET A 54 -11.95 6.31 0.53
N ARG A 55 -13.03 5.68 0.03
CA ARG A 55 -13.83 4.72 0.79
C ARG A 55 -13.06 3.43 1.09
N VAL A 56 -12.22 2.98 0.16
CA VAL A 56 -11.32 1.84 0.41
C VAL A 56 -10.38 2.13 1.58
N ILE A 57 -9.80 3.33 1.64
CA ILE A 57 -8.92 3.74 2.74
C ILE A 57 -9.67 3.73 4.08
N GLU A 58 -10.89 4.28 4.12
CA GLU A 58 -11.74 4.22 5.32
C GLU A 58 -12.05 2.76 5.73
N GLY A 59 -12.28 1.87 4.74
CA GLY A 59 -12.49 0.44 4.99
C GLY A 59 -11.27 -0.26 5.59
N ILE A 60 -10.06 0.07 5.12
CA ILE A 60 -8.81 -0.43 5.71
C ILE A 60 -8.71 -0.02 7.18
N GLU A 61 -9.05 1.22 7.51
CA GLU A 61 -9.00 1.74 8.88
C GLU A 61 -10.01 1.04 9.81
N ARG A 62 -11.12 0.56 9.26
CA ARG A 62 -12.13 -0.27 9.96
C ARG A 62 -11.79 -1.76 10.00
N GLY A 63 -10.69 -2.19 9.38
CA GLY A 63 -10.27 -3.60 9.36
C GLY A 63 -10.99 -4.46 8.31
N ASP A 64 -11.61 -3.86 7.29
CA ASP A 64 -12.19 -4.63 6.18
C ASP A 64 -11.07 -5.31 5.36
N ALA A 65 -11.07 -6.65 5.39
CA ALA A 65 -10.02 -7.46 4.76
C ALA A 65 -9.97 -7.33 3.23
N ALA A 66 -11.11 -7.11 2.57
CA ALA A 66 -11.16 -6.88 1.13
C ALA A 66 -10.60 -5.48 0.78
N CYS A 67 -10.87 -4.47 1.61
CA CYS A 67 -10.24 -3.16 1.47
C CYS A 67 -8.72 -3.21 1.70
N VAL A 68 -8.24 -4.01 2.65
CA VAL A 68 -6.80 -4.25 2.87
C VAL A 68 -6.15 -4.81 1.59
N GLU A 69 -6.74 -5.84 0.99
CA GLU A 69 -6.24 -6.43 -0.26
C GLU A 69 -6.19 -5.43 -1.42
N LEU A 70 -7.23 -4.60 -1.57
CA LEU A 70 -7.25 -3.53 -2.57
C LEU A 70 -6.17 -2.48 -2.30
N GLY A 71 -5.98 -2.10 -1.04
CA GLY A 71 -4.95 -1.16 -0.62
C GLY A 71 -3.53 -1.64 -0.95
N ILE A 72 -3.24 -2.92 -0.68
CA ILE A 72 -1.96 -3.54 -1.02
C ILE A 72 -1.76 -3.52 -2.54
N ALA A 73 -2.76 -3.97 -3.31
CA ALA A 73 -2.69 -3.92 -4.76
C ALA A 73 -2.49 -2.50 -5.31
N PHE A 74 -2.97 -1.48 -4.60
CA PHE A 74 -2.86 -0.09 -5.03
C PHE A 74 -1.46 0.51 -4.81
N ILE A 75 -0.76 0.13 -3.73
CA ILE A 75 0.63 0.54 -3.52
C ILE A 75 1.62 -0.27 -4.38
N GLU A 76 1.21 -1.46 -4.82
CA GLU A 76 1.93 -2.27 -5.80
C GLU A 76 1.85 -1.71 -7.23
N GLU A 77 0.90 -0.83 -7.51
CA GLU A 77 0.69 -0.23 -8.83
C GLU A 77 1.73 0.85 -9.16
N ASP A 78 2.18 0.87 -10.42
CA ASP A 78 3.04 1.92 -10.99
C ASP A 78 2.28 2.91 -11.88
N SER A 79 1.11 2.52 -12.40
CA SER A 79 0.27 3.35 -13.25
C SER A 79 -0.14 4.69 -12.59
N PRO A 80 -0.20 5.79 -13.36
CA PRO A 80 -0.73 7.06 -12.88
C PRO A 80 -2.18 6.94 -12.41
N PHE A 81 -2.53 7.69 -11.37
CA PHE A 81 -3.88 7.76 -10.81
C PHE A 81 -4.17 9.21 -10.36
N PRO A 82 -5.40 9.75 -10.56
CA PRO A 82 -5.76 11.08 -10.07
C PRO A 82 -5.57 11.20 -8.56
N PHE A 83 -4.81 12.20 -8.11
CA PHE A 83 -4.40 12.31 -6.69
C PHE A 83 -3.58 11.12 -6.16
N GLY A 84 -2.97 10.32 -7.06
CA GLY A 84 -2.30 9.07 -6.73
C GLY A 84 -1.25 9.20 -5.62
N ARG A 85 -0.46 10.28 -5.62
CA ARG A 85 0.50 10.56 -4.54
C ARG A 85 -0.16 10.62 -3.16
N VAL A 86 -1.26 11.38 -3.05
CA VAL A 86 -1.97 11.58 -1.77
C VAL A 86 -2.68 10.30 -1.36
N LEU A 87 -3.38 9.67 -2.31
CA LEU A 87 -4.12 8.43 -2.05
C LEU A 87 -3.18 7.30 -1.64
N LYS A 88 -2.09 7.05 -2.37
CA LYS A 88 -1.09 6.03 -2.03
C LYS A 88 -0.44 6.29 -0.66
N SER A 89 -0.14 7.55 -0.33
CA SER A 89 0.36 7.92 0.99
C SER A 89 -0.64 7.59 2.10
N ASN A 90 -1.93 7.88 1.88
CA ASN A 90 -2.98 7.60 2.86
C ASN A 90 -3.26 6.11 2.98
N THR A 91 -3.28 5.37 1.86
CA THR A 91 -3.36 3.90 1.85
C THR A 91 -2.23 3.28 2.66
N ALA A 92 -0.98 3.70 2.47
CA ALA A 92 0.15 3.18 3.25
C ALA A 92 0.03 3.48 4.75
N ARG A 93 -0.49 4.66 5.12
CA ARG A 93 -0.75 5.00 6.53
C ARG A 93 -1.85 4.15 7.14
N ALA A 94 -2.93 3.90 6.40
CA ALA A 94 -4.02 3.03 6.84
C ALA A 94 -3.52 1.59 7.00
N LEU A 95 -2.81 1.04 6.01
CA LEU A 95 -2.22 -0.30 6.07
C LEU A 95 -1.25 -0.47 7.25
N ARG A 96 -0.51 0.59 7.63
CA ARG A 96 0.41 0.54 8.78
C ARG A 96 -0.32 0.33 10.11
N ARG A 97 -1.60 0.72 10.18
CA ARG A 97 -2.45 0.56 11.37
C ARG A 97 -3.33 -0.70 11.31
N ALA A 98 -3.48 -1.30 10.14
CA ALA A 98 -4.28 -2.51 9.94
C ALA A 98 -3.55 -3.76 10.45
N ALA A 99 -4.32 -4.79 10.79
CA ALA A 99 -3.80 -6.14 10.98
C ALA A 99 -3.49 -6.74 9.59
N LEU A 100 -2.24 -7.09 9.34
CA LEU A 100 -1.77 -7.65 8.07
C LEU A 100 -1.33 -9.10 8.26
N THR A 101 -1.77 -9.99 7.38
CA THR A 101 -1.32 -11.39 7.38
C THR A 101 0.17 -11.49 6.98
N PRO A 102 0.86 -12.59 7.30
CA PRO A 102 2.25 -12.79 6.86
C PRO A 102 2.44 -12.62 5.34
N GLU A 103 1.52 -13.12 4.53
CA GLU A 103 1.57 -13.05 3.06
C GLU A 103 1.39 -11.61 2.57
N GLN A 104 0.52 -10.85 3.21
CA GLN A 104 0.31 -9.43 2.91
C GLN A 104 1.55 -8.60 3.26
N GLN A 105 2.14 -8.84 4.43
CA GLN A 105 3.39 -8.20 4.83
C GLN A 105 4.51 -8.50 3.84
N GLU A 106 4.60 -9.74 3.39
CA GLU A 106 5.61 -10.18 2.43
C GLU A 106 5.50 -9.49 1.07
N ARG A 107 4.28 -9.36 0.54
CA ARG A 107 3.99 -8.59 -0.68
C ARG A 107 4.45 -7.14 -0.55
N ILE A 108 4.15 -6.50 0.57
CA ILE A 108 4.55 -5.11 0.86
C ILE A 108 6.07 -5.00 0.91
N ARG A 109 6.76 -5.87 1.65
CA ARG A 109 8.24 -5.87 1.74
C ARG A 109 8.86 -5.97 0.35
N ARG A 110 8.46 -6.99 -0.42
CA ARG A 110 8.94 -7.22 -1.78
C ARG A 110 8.78 -5.99 -2.64
N ARG A 111 7.59 -5.37 -2.63
CA ARG A 111 7.30 -4.19 -3.44
C ARG A 111 8.20 -3.01 -3.06
N VAL A 112 8.27 -2.68 -1.78
CA VAL A 112 9.02 -1.51 -1.30
C VAL A 112 10.53 -1.68 -1.55
N VAL A 113 11.06 -2.87 -1.27
CA VAL A 113 12.47 -3.16 -1.53
C VAL A 113 12.79 -3.15 -3.03
N ALA A 114 11.94 -3.73 -3.87
CA ALA A 114 12.13 -3.69 -5.32
C ALA A 114 12.14 -2.25 -5.86
N MET A 115 11.26 -1.38 -5.36
CA MET A 115 11.27 0.05 -5.69
C MET A 115 12.59 0.72 -5.30
N LEU A 116 13.14 0.40 -4.11
CA LEU A 116 14.43 0.95 -3.67
C LEU A 116 15.58 0.52 -4.58
N VAL A 117 15.64 -0.77 -4.92
CA VAL A 117 16.65 -1.35 -5.81
C VAL A 117 16.59 -0.69 -7.18
N ALA A 118 15.39 -0.46 -7.71
CA ALA A 118 15.18 0.23 -8.97
C ALA A 118 15.48 1.74 -8.92
N GLY A 119 15.79 2.30 -7.74
CA GLY A 119 15.95 3.75 -7.54
C GLY A 119 14.64 4.54 -7.62
N ASN A 120 13.49 3.85 -7.74
CA ASN A 120 12.16 4.44 -7.80
C ASN A 120 11.69 4.82 -6.38
N THR A 121 12.00 6.04 -5.96
CA THR A 121 11.69 6.55 -4.62
C THR A 121 10.73 7.74 -4.71
N PRO A 122 9.45 7.49 -5.07
CA PRO A 122 8.47 8.56 -5.23
C PRO A 122 8.15 9.23 -3.89
N ARG A 123 7.39 10.33 -3.91
CA ARG A 123 7.14 11.13 -2.70
C ARG A 123 6.44 10.34 -1.59
N GLU A 124 5.54 9.43 -1.95
CA GLU A 124 4.83 8.52 -1.04
C GLU A 124 5.73 7.42 -0.45
N TYR A 125 6.93 7.20 -1.01
CA TYR A 125 7.86 6.17 -0.54
C TYR A 125 8.22 6.34 0.94
N ARG A 126 8.18 7.58 1.46
CA ARG A 126 8.36 7.84 2.89
C ARG A 126 7.34 7.09 3.75
N GLU A 127 6.07 7.03 3.34
CA GLU A 127 5.05 6.29 4.10
C GLU A 127 5.20 4.79 3.90
N TYR A 128 5.67 4.33 2.73
CA TYR A 128 6.01 2.93 2.50
C TYR A 128 7.15 2.46 3.40
N ALA A 129 8.21 3.25 3.54
CA ALA A 129 9.33 2.94 4.43
C ALA A 129 8.87 2.86 5.90
N LYS A 130 7.96 3.74 6.34
CA LYS A 130 7.37 3.66 7.69
C LYS A 130 6.46 2.44 7.87
N LEU A 131 5.75 2.03 6.82
CA LEU A 131 4.96 0.80 6.81
C LEU A 131 5.87 -0.42 6.95
N VAL A 132 6.93 -0.53 6.14
CA VAL A 132 7.94 -1.60 6.26
C VAL A 132 8.59 -1.60 7.64
N ARG A 133 8.91 -0.43 8.20
CA ARG A 133 9.44 -0.33 9.58
C ARG A 133 8.51 -0.99 10.60
N ARG A 134 7.19 -0.93 10.41
CA ARG A 134 6.22 -1.54 11.34
C ARG A 134 6.15 -3.06 11.22
N ILE A 135 6.34 -3.59 10.01
CA ILE A 135 6.18 -5.02 9.69
C ILE A 135 7.51 -5.77 9.57
N GLY A 136 8.65 -5.08 9.64
CA GLY A 136 9.98 -5.63 9.39
C GLY A 136 10.32 -5.73 7.90
N VAL A 137 11.60 -5.79 7.56
CA VAL A 137 12.08 -5.91 6.17
C VAL A 137 12.30 -7.36 5.77
N GLY A 138 12.51 -8.26 6.74
CA GLY A 138 12.70 -9.68 6.52
C GLY A 138 13.87 -9.98 5.59
N ASN A 139 13.82 -11.13 4.92
CA ASN A 139 14.92 -11.62 4.07
C ASN A 139 15.15 -10.80 2.79
N TRP A 140 14.27 -9.85 2.47
CA TRP A 140 14.43 -8.99 1.29
C TRP A 140 15.61 -8.03 1.42
N TRP A 141 15.99 -7.65 2.64
CA TRP A 141 17.10 -6.72 2.81
C TRP A 141 18.43 -7.32 2.35
N ALA A 142 18.74 -8.53 2.82
CA ALA A 142 19.95 -9.24 2.45
C ALA A 142 20.07 -9.43 0.92
N GLN A 143 18.94 -9.68 0.24
CA GLN A 143 18.89 -9.82 -1.22
C GLN A 143 19.07 -8.49 -1.97
N ALA A 144 18.76 -7.36 -1.33
CA ALA A 144 18.73 -6.06 -1.96
C ALA A 144 20.01 -5.26 -1.74
N GLU A 145 20.67 -5.38 -0.58
CA GLU A 145 21.77 -4.50 -0.17
C GLU A 145 22.88 -4.38 -1.22
N GLY A 146 23.33 -5.51 -1.80
CA GLY A 146 24.36 -5.51 -2.85
C GLY A 146 23.92 -4.95 -4.20
N ARG A 147 22.62 -4.68 -4.39
CA ARG A 147 22.03 -4.18 -5.64
C ARG A 147 21.64 -2.71 -5.56
N LEU A 148 21.74 -2.09 -4.38
CA LEU A 148 21.33 -0.70 -4.18
C LEU A 148 22.32 0.26 -4.83
N ASN A 149 21.81 1.17 -5.68
CA ASN A 149 22.62 2.27 -6.19
C ASN A 149 22.80 3.36 -5.11
N LEU A 150 23.80 3.18 -4.24
CA LEU A 150 24.09 4.12 -3.16
C LEU A 150 24.67 5.46 -3.63
N THR A 151 25.02 5.61 -4.92
CA THR A 151 25.38 6.93 -5.48
C THR A 151 24.18 7.87 -5.53
N SER A 152 22.96 7.33 -5.65
CA SER A 152 21.74 8.12 -5.59
C SER A 152 21.49 8.62 -4.16
N PRO A 153 21.36 9.94 -3.92
CA PRO A 153 21.10 10.49 -2.59
C PRO A 153 19.75 10.02 -2.03
N TYR A 154 18.77 9.77 -2.90
CA TYR A 154 17.44 9.29 -2.49
C TYR A 154 17.48 7.84 -2.01
N VAL A 155 18.16 6.96 -2.75
CA VAL A 155 18.36 5.56 -2.33
C VAL A 155 19.18 5.53 -1.05
N ARG A 156 20.28 6.28 -0.98
CA ARG A 156 21.13 6.38 0.21
C ARG A 156 20.36 6.83 1.46
N ARG A 157 19.46 7.81 1.32
CA ARG A 157 18.60 8.27 2.42
C ARG A 157 17.77 7.14 3.01
N TYR A 158 17.09 6.37 2.16
CA TYR A 158 16.25 5.27 2.64
C TYR A 158 17.06 4.05 3.06
N TYR A 159 18.24 3.83 2.47
CA TYR A 159 19.20 2.84 2.94
C TYR A 159 19.56 3.09 4.41
N ASN A 160 20.00 4.31 4.72
CA ASN A 160 20.33 4.70 6.09
C ASN A 160 19.13 4.60 7.03
N TYR A 161 17.93 4.98 6.57
CA TYR A 161 16.70 4.85 7.34
C TYR A 161 16.41 3.41 7.75
N PHE A 162 16.50 2.45 6.82
CA PHE A 162 16.26 1.03 7.12
C PHE A 162 17.34 0.46 8.04
N LYS A 163 18.60 0.81 7.80
CA LYS A 163 19.72 0.40 8.67
C LYS A 163 19.54 0.88 10.11
N GLN A 164 19.12 2.13 10.30
CA GLN A 164 18.93 2.73 11.63
C GLN A 164 17.71 2.20 12.37
N HIS A 165 16.59 1.99 11.68
CA HIS A 165 15.29 1.81 12.34
C HIS A 165 14.66 0.43 12.18
N VAL A 166 15.15 -0.38 11.26
CA VAL A 166 14.58 -1.70 10.99
C VAL A 166 15.55 -2.79 11.36
N LEU A 167 16.77 -2.75 10.82
CA LEU A 167 17.78 -3.79 11.07
C LEU A 167 18.32 -3.80 12.50
N GLY A 168 18.37 -2.64 13.15
CA GLY A 168 18.76 -2.56 14.57
C GLY A 168 17.69 -3.07 15.55
N ASN A 169 16.48 -3.36 15.07
CA ASN A 169 15.33 -3.74 15.89
C ASN A 169 14.79 -5.15 15.57
N GLU A 170 15.37 -5.88 14.62
CA GLU A 170 15.00 -7.29 14.41
C GLU A 170 15.63 -8.12 15.54
N PRO A 171 14.83 -8.88 16.33
CA PRO A 171 15.41 -9.85 17.25
C PRO A 171 16.25 -10.81 16.42
N SER A 172 17.54 -10.93 16.79
CA SER A 172 18.49 -11.86 16.18
C SER A 172 17.77 -13.17 15.92
N ALA A 173 17.72 -13.59 14.64
CA ALA A 173 17.11 -14.85 14.25
C ALA A 173 17.59 -15.93 15.20
N ALA A 174 16.65 -16.49 15.97
CA ALA A 174 16.93 -17.51 16.96
C ALA A 174 17.81 -18.58 16.30
N ALA A 175 18.97 -18.82 16.91
CA ALA A 175 19.84 -19.92 16.54
C ALA A 175 19.00 -21.21 16.51
N PRO A 176 19.21 -22.10 15.53
CA PRO A 176 18.53 -23.39 15.54
C PRO A 176 18.84 -24.10 16.87
N ASN A 177 17.79 -24.47 17.61
CA ASN A 177 17.92 -25.30 18.80
C ASN A 177 18.74 -26.55 18.41
N PRO A 178 19.84 -26.88 19.12
CA PRO A 178 20.48 -28.17 18.92
C PRO A 178 19.46 -29.24 19.31
N ALA A 179 19.18 -30.12 18.35
CA ALA A 179 18.31 -31.28 18.52
C ALA A 179 18.68 -32.03 19.81
N THR A 180 17.68 -32.35 20.62
CA THR A 180 17.77 -33.36 21.70
C THR A 180 17.02 -34.59 21.25
#